data_AF-A0A928MA30-F1
#
_entry.id   AF-A0A928MA30-F1
#
_cell.length_a   1.000
_cell.length_b   1.000
_cell.length_c   1.000
_cell.angle_alpha   90.00
_cell.angle_beta   90.00
_cell.angle_gamma   90.00
#
_symmetry.space_group_name_H-M   'P 1'
#
loop_
_entity.id
_entity.type
_entity.pdbx_description
1 polymer ?
#
loop_
_entity_poly.entity_id
_entity_poly.type
_entity_poly.pdbx_seq_one_letter_code
_entity_poly.pdbx_strand_id
1 'polypeptide(L)'
;MRNLTIKRHKAFTASLAKSKVYIEDHNSHDLIINGIPCRKLGALKNNDEQTFEIGSEAAKVFIIGDKLSKNYCNEFFDLPEGDEDIFLSGRHKFNLANGNAFVFDNNDSPEVLAYRKKNKRKGLVILLAALVIGGAAGYLLGSLFASSGSTDAKTFSSNGMTITLTEEFTETSMEGFTVCYDSANAAVIALKEDFTLMDGFGDLTIEEYGSLVMQGSGLEASDLDTDGDLRYFAYTYEDPSAGDNYLYVIYVYKTSDAFWLVEFVTPEVMADEYVPLIMEWAESVEFK
;
A
#
# COMPACT_ATOMS: atom_id res chain seq x y z
N MET A 1 12.23 -18.05 32.11
CA MET A 1 12.86 -17.96 30.77
C MET A 1 12.70 -19.30 30.11
N ARG A 2 12.33 -19.33 28.84
CA ARG A 2 12.12 -20.56 28.05
C ARG A 2 12.54 -20.35 26.61
N ASN A 3 12.65 -21.43 25.84
CA ASN A 3 12.97 -21.37 24.44
C ASN A 3 11.70 -21.39 23.57
N LEU A 4 11.69 -20.53 22.55
CA LEU A 4 10.77 -20.60 21.44
C LEU A 4 11.52 -21.05 20.19
N THR A 5 11.22 -22.24 19.69
CA THR A 5 11.76 -22.75 18.43
C THR A 5 10.72 -22.62 17.33
N ILE A 6 11.08 -21.97 16.23
CA ILE A 6 10.18 -21.78 15.08
C ILE A 6 10.82 -22.37 13.83
N LYS A 7 10.10 -23.28 13.18
CA LYS A 7 10.45 -23.86 11.89
C LYS A 7 9.65 -23.25 10.76
N ARG A 8 10.33 -22.68 9.77
CA ARG A 8 9.71 -22.30 8.49
C ARG A 8 9.87 -23.44 7.50
N HIS A 9 8.78 -24.07 7.08
CA HIS A 9 8.83 -25.10 6.05
C HIS A 9 9.26 -24.51 4.70
N LYS A 10 9.86 -25.38 3.87
CA LYS A 10 10.12 -25.05 2.47
C LYS A 10 8.80 -24.69 1.76
N ALA A 11 8.75 -23.51 1.17
CA ALA A 11 7.70 -23.09 0.25
C ALA A 11 8.31 -22.44 -0.99
N PHE A 12 7.60 -22.49 -2.12
CA PHE A 12 7.95 -21.69 -3.30
C PHE A 12 7.62 -20.21 -3.08
N THR A 13 6.45 -19.94 -2.50
CA THR A 13 5.98 -18.60 -2.13
C THR A 13 6.93 -17.93 -1.15
N ALA A 14 7.34 -16.69 -1.45
CA ALA A 14 8.31 -15.91 -0.67
C ALA A 14 9.64 -16.65 -0.41
N SER A 15 10.02 -17.60 -1.27
CA SER A 15 11.19 -18.48 -1.07
C SER A 15 12.53 -17.76 -0.95
N LEU A 16 12.65 -16.58 -1.56
CA LEU A 16 13.84 -15.72 -1.49
C LEU A 16 13.82 -14.74 -0.31
N ALA A 17 12.65 -14.45 0.24
CA ALA A 17 12.48 -13.52 1.34
C ALA A 17 12.75 -14.20 2.69
N LYS A 18 13.26 -13.43 3.67
CA LYS A 18 13.34 -13.86 5.07
C LYS A 18 12.07 -13.46 5.82
N SER A 19 11.54 -14.35 6.63
CA SER A 19 10.43 -14.06 7.53
C SER A 19 10.99 -13.49 8.83
N LYS A 20 10.53 -12.31 9.26
CA LYS A 20 11.01 -11.64 10.46
C LYS A 20 10.11 -12.02 11.63
N VAL A 21 10.71 -12.43 12.74
CA VAL A 21 10.01 -12.86 13.94
C VAL A 21 10.04 -11.73 14.97
N TYR A 22 8.86 -11.38 15.48
CA TYR A 22 8.68 -10.36 16.52
C TYR A 22 7.87 -10.95 17.68
N ILE A 23 8.09 -10.42 18.87
CA ILE A 23 7.29 -10.74 20.06
C ILE A 23 6.77 -9.45 20.67
N GLU A 24 5.54 -9.50 21.18
CA GLU A 24 4.93 -8.43 21.95
C GLU A 24 5.84 -8.02 23.12
N ASP A 25 6.06 -6.71 23.24
CA ASP A 25 6.82 -6.08 24.31
C ASP A 25 6.42 -4.62 24.43
N HIS A 26 5.62 -4.29 25.45
CA HIS A 26 5.11 -2.93 25.68
C HIS A 26 6.19 -1.89 26.01
N ASN A 27 7.40 -2.34 26.38
CA ASN A 27 8.53 -1.45 26.63
C ASN A 27 9.39 -1.23 25.38
N SER A 28 9.13 -1.98 24.29
CA SER A 28 9.87 -1.86 23.05
C SER A 28 9.35 -0.71 22.19
N HIS A 29 10.26 -0.11 21.43
CA HIS A 29 9.96 0.89 20.40
C HIS A 29 10.42 0.42 19.00
N ASP A 30 10.72 -0.87 18.83
CA ASP A 30 11.27 -1.40 17.58
C ASP A 30 10.25 -1.34 16.42
N LEU A 31 9.03 -1.81 16.68
CA LEU A 31 7.97 -1.89 15.68
C LEU A 31 6.59 -2.01 16.34
N ILE A 32 5.59 -1.36 15.75
CA ILE A 32 4.19 -1.55 16.11
C ILE A 32 3.51 -2.37 15.00
N ILE A 33 2.93 -3.52 15.35
CA ILE A 33 2.20 -4.40 14.41
C ILE A 33 0.73 -4.40 14.83
N ASN A 34 -0.15 -3.84 13.99
CA ASN A 34 -1.58 -3.72 14.29
C ASN A 34 -1.87 -3.10 15.68
N GLY A 35 -1.12 -2.06 16.05
CA GLY A 35 -1.26 -1.36 17.33
C GLY A 35 -0.54 -2.01 18.51
N ILE A 36 0.11 -3.16 18.32
CA ILE A 36 0.83 -3.88 19.38
C ILE A 36 2.32 -3.56 19.29
N PRO A 37 2.94 -2.97 20.34
CA PRO A 37 4.39 -2.78 20.40
C PRO A 37 5.10 -4.13 20.48
N CYS A 38 6.09 -4.32 19.61
CA CYS A 38 6.82 -5.57 19.48
C CYS A 38 8.31 -5.32 19.37
N ARG A 39 9.12 -6.19 19.98
CA ARG A 39 10.57 -6.26 19.75
C ARG A 39 10.93 -7.35 18.76
N LYS A 40 12.04 -7.18 18.03
CA LYS A 40 12.51 -8.19 17.08
C LYS A 40 13.23 -9.34 17.80
N LEU A 41 12.86 -10.59 17.46
CA LEU A 41 13.59 -11.78 17.90
C LEU A 41 14.66 -12.20 16.89
N GLY A 42 14.32 -12.24 15.61
CA GLY A 42 15.21 -12.77 14.58
C GLY A 42 14.59 -12.85 13.20
N ALA A 43 15.13 -13.71 12.35
CA ALA A 43 14.63 -13.92 10.99
C ALA A 43 14.92 -15.33 10.46
N LEU A 44 13.90 -15.95 9.87
CA LEU A 44 13.92 -17.30 9.31
C LEU A 44 14.09 -17.25 7.79
N LYS A 45 15.07 -17.98 7.26
CA LYS A 45 15.16 -18.26 5.81
C LYS A 45 14.12 -19.33 5.42
N ASN A 46 13.95 -19.56 4.13
CA ASN A 46 13.11 -20.65 3.65
C ASN A 46 13.71 -22.02 4.05
N ASN A 47 12.89 -22.92 4.59
CA ASN A 47 13.34 -24.22 5.14
C ASN A 47 14.36 -24.09 6.30
N ASP A 48 14.18 -23.08 7.15
CA ASP A 48 15.05 -22.74 8.27
C ASP A 48 14.36 -23.02 9.61
N GLU A 49 15.16 -23.15 10.66
CA GLU A 49 14.70 -23.36 12.03
C GLU A 49 15.60 -22.55 12.98
N GLN A 50 14.99 -21.78 13.87
CA GLN A 50 15.72 -20.98 14.86
C GLN A 50 15.05 -21.05 16.21
N THR A 51 15.87 -20.94 17.25
CA THR A 51 15.46 -20.91 18.65
C THR A 51 15.78 -19.55 19.25
N PHE A 52 14.83 -18.99 19.99
CA PHE A 52 14.91 -17.69 20.63
C PHE A 52 14.62 -17.83 22.12
N GLU A 53 15.42 -17.18 22.95
CA GLU A 53 15.15 -17.10 24.39
C GLU A 53 14.06 -16.05 24.65
N ILE A 54 13.01 -16.44 25.36
CA ILE A 54 11.87 -15.57 25.69
C ILE A 54 11.49 -15.66 27.17
N GLY A 55 10.71 -14.69 27.62
CA GLY A 55 10.11 -14.69 28.95
C GLY A 55 9.08 -15.81 29.13
N SER A 56 8.69 -16.02 30.38
CA SER A 56 7.67 -17.01 30.75
C SER A 56 6.25 -16.44 30.72
N GLU A 57 6.09 -15.14 30.50
CA GLU A 57 4.79 -14.47 30.41
C GLU A 57 4.06 -14.84 29.11
N ALA A 58 2.73 -14.72 29.13
CA ALA A 58 1.92 -14.81 27.93
C ALA A 58 2.24 -13.63 27.00
N ALA A 59 2.35 -13.90 25.70
CA ALA A 59 2.68 -12.88 24.70
C ALA A 59 2.25 -13.32 23.30
N LYS A 60 1.96 -12.37 22.41
CA LYS A 60 1.80 -12.67 20.98
C LYS A 60 3.15 -12.69 20.26
N VAL A 61 3.37 -13.71 19.44
CA VAL A 61 4.49 -13.76 18.48
C VAL A 61 3.96 -13.51 17.08
N PHE A 62 4.61 -12.61 16.36
CA PHE A 62 4.25 -12.22 15.00
C PHE A 62 5.31 -12.66 13.99
N ILE A 63 4.86 -13.05 12.80
CA ILE A 63 5.72 -13.24 11.63
C ILE A 63 5.28 -12.32 10.51
N ILE A 64 6.23 -11.52 9.99
CA ILE A 64 6.04 -10.60 8.85
C ILE A 64 7.09 -10.85 7.77
N GLY A 65 6.77 -10.57 6.51
CA GLY A 65 7.77 -10.53 5.44
C GLY A 65 8.62 -9.26 5.50
N ASP A 66 7.95 -8.12 5.66
CA ASP A 66 8.56 -6.79 5.65
C ASP A 66 7.80 -5.80 6.56
N LYS A 67 8.40 -4.62 6.75
CA LYS A 67 7.85 -3.60 7.67
C LYS A 67 6.71 -2.81 7.03
N LEU A 68 6.62 -2.75 5.71
CA LEU A 68 5.61 -1.98 4.99
C LEU A 68 4.28 -2.73 5.05
N SER A 69 4.33 -4.04 4.83
CA SER A 69 3.15 -4.90 4.84
C SER A 69 2.74 -5.41 6.22
N LYS A 70 3.44 -4.97 7.29
CA LYS A 70 3.30 -5.48 8.66
C LYS A 70 1.86 -5.47 9.18
N ASN A 71 1.01 -4.55 8.74
CA ASN A 71 -0.36 -4.39 9.27
C ASN A 71 -1.42 -5.23 8.54
N TYR A 72 -1.05 -5.95 7.47
CA TYR A 72 -1.99 -6.82 6.73
C TYR A 72 -1.37 -8.14 6.22
N CYS A 73 -0.08 -8.17 5.91
CA CYS A 73 0.67 -9.37 5.56
C CYS A 73 1.44 -9.87 6.79
N ASN A 74 0.69 -10.33 7.78
CA ASN A 74 1.26 -10.91 8.99
C ASN A 74 0.38 -12.03 9.56
N GLU A 75 0.97 -12.79 10.47
CA GLU A 75 0.32 -13.82 11.27
C GLU A 75 0.80 -13.72 12.71
N PHE A 76 -0.05 -14.09 13.65
CA PHE A 76 0.32 -14.18 15.06
C PHE A 76 0.06 -15.56 15.65
N PHE A 77 0.72 -15.87 16.76
CA PHE A 77 0.43 -17.01 17.64
C PHE A 77 0.43 -16.54 19.09
N ASP A 78 -0.57 -16.95 19.87
CA ASP A 78 -0.63 -16.69 21.31
C ASP A 78 0.25 -17.68 22.07
N LEU A 79 1.30 -17.19 22.71
CA LEU A 79 2.10 -18.00 23.61
C LEU A 79 1.43 -18.03 25.00
N PRO A 80 1.19 -19.22 25.57
CA PRO A 80 0.67 -19.32 26.94
C PRO A 80 1.76 -18.94 27.96
N GLU A 81 1.36 -18.50 29.15
CA GLU A 81 2.29 -18.37 30.27
C GLU A 81 2.90 -19.74 30.64
N GLY A 82 4.17 -19.77 31.03
CA GLY A 82 4.87 -20.96 31.52
C GLY A 82 6.36 -20.99 31.20
N ASP A 83 7.07 -21.95 31.78
CA ASP A 83 8.51 -22.15 31.60
C ASP A 83 8.86 -23.27 30.59
N GLU A 84 7.86 -23.93 30.01
CA GLU A 84 8.07 -24.99 29.02
C GLU A 84 8.48 -24.42 27.66
N ASP A 85 9.44 -25.08 27.01
CA ASP A 85 9.88 -24.76 25.66
C ASP A 85 8.74 -24.95 24.65
N ILE A 86 8.59 -24.01 23.73
CA ILE A 86 7.53 -24.00 22.71
C ILE A 86 8.11 -24.28 21.32
N PHE A 87 7.44 -25.13 20.56
CA PHE A 87 7.81 -25.47 19.18
C PHE A 87 6.66 -25.09 18.23
N LEU A 88 6.93 -24.15 17.34
CA LEU A 88 6.00 -23.71 16.31
C LEU A 88 6.55 -24.04 14.92
N SER A 89 5.65 -24.23 13.96
CA SER A 89 6.01 -24.36 12.56
C SER A 89 5.00 -23.68 11.66
N GLY A 90 5.39 -23.42 10.41
CA GLY A 90 4.46 -22.88 9.42
C GLY A 90 5.13 -22.53 8.10
N ARG A 91 4.39 -21.87 7.21
CA ARG A 91 4.89 -21.45 5.89
C ARG A 91 4.10 -20.28 5.32
N HIS A 92 4.69 -19.56 4.37
CA HIS A 92 3.94 -18.64 3.53
C HIS A 92 2.96 -19.40 2.63
N LYS A 93 1.73 -18.88 2.50
CA LYS A 93 0.72 -19.41 1.58
C LYS A 93 0.50 -18.42 0.44
N PHE A 94 0.45 -18.92 -0.79
CA PHE A 94 0.13 -18.08 -1.94
C PHE A 94 -1.31 -17.57 -1.86
N ASN A 95 -1.47 -16.26 -1.69
CA ASN A 95 -2.73 -15.54 -1.70
C ASN A 95 -2.43 -14.04 -1.81
N LEU A 96 -2.73 -13.46 -2.98
CA LEU A 96 -2.43 -12.05 -3.25
C LEU A 96 -3.22 -11.11 -2.33
N ALA A 97 -4.47 -11.46 -1.99
CA ALA A 97 -5.33 -10.65 -1.13
C ALA A 97 -4.84 -10.54 0.33
N ASN A 98 -3.78 -11.26 0.73
CA ASN A 98 -3.15 -11.06 2.03
C ASN A 98 -1.62 -10.98 1.93
N GLY A 99 -1.09 -10.57 0.77
CA GLY A 99 0.34 -10.37 0.56
C GLY A 99 1.19 -11.65 0.68
N ASN A 100 0.58 -12.84 0.55
CA ASN A 100 1.22 -14.13 0.80
C ASN A 100 1.70 -14.32 2.25
N ALA A 101 0.89 -13.92 3.24
CA ALA A 101 1.24 -14.02 4.66
C ALA A 101 1.73 -15.41 5.09
N PHE A 102 2.62 -15.42 6.09
CA PHE A 102 2.99 -16.65 6.81
C PHE A 102 1.74 -17.22 7.49
N VAL A 103 1.67 -18.54 7.64
CA VAL A 103 0.58 -19.21 8.37
C VAL A 103 1.20 -20.28 9.26
N PHE A 104 0.98 -20.15 10.57
CA PHE A 104 1.35 -21.19 11.54
C PHE A 104 0.50 -22.45 11.34
N ASP A 105 1.14 -23.60 11.50
CA ASP A 105 0.46 -24.89 11.51
C ASP A 105 -0.39 -25.02 12.78
N ASN A 106 -1.56 -25.64 12.66
CA ASN A 106 -2.51 -25.89 13.77
C ASN A 106 -2.89 -24.63 14.57
N ASN A 107 -2.83 -23.45 13.93
CA ASN A 107 -3.22 -22.20 14.54
C ASN A 107 -4.55 -21.72 13.92
N ASP A 108 -5.65 -22.24 14.43
CA ASP A 108 -7.00 -22.08 13.88
C ASP A 108 -8.02 -21.64 14.93
N SER A 109 -7.56 -20.98 15.99
CA SER A 109 -8.45 -20.36 16.98
C SER A 109 -9.41 -19.36 16.30
N PRO A 110 -10.62 -19.16 16.85
CA PRO A 110 -11.57 -18.19 16.30
C PRO A 110 -10.99 -16.77 16.15
N GLU A 111 -10.13 -16.35 17.08
CA GLU A 111 -9.44 -15.06 17.04
C GLU A 111 -8.48 -14.98 15.85
N VAL A 112 -7.64 -16.00 15.63
CA VAL A 112 -6.70 -16.07 14.50
C VAL A 112 -7.45 -16.12 13.17
N LEU A 113 -8.57 -16.86 13.09
CA LEU A 113 -9.40 -16.91 11.88
C LEU A 113 -10.03 -15.55 11.56
N ALA A 114 -10.57 -14.86 12.58
CA ALA A 114 -11.10 -13.51 12.43
C ALA A 114 -10.01 -12.52 11.99
N TYR A 115 -8.82 -12.64 12.58
CA TYR A 115 -7.66 -11.83 12.23
C TYR A 115 -7.21 -12.01 10.77
N ARG A 116 -7.07 -13.26 10.31
CA ARG A 116 -6.76 -13.57 8.91
C ARG A 116 -7.81 -13.00 7.96
N LYS A 117 -9.09 -13.06 8.31
CA LYS A 117 -10.18 -12.48 7.52
C LYS A 117 -10.06 -10.96 7.43
N LYS A 118 -9.76 -10.28 8.55
CA LYS A 118 -9.51 -8.83 8.59
C LYS A 118 -8.32 -8.44 7.70
N ASN A 119 -7.19 -9.13 7.86
CA ASN A 119 -5.98 -8.91 7.07
C ASN A 119 -6.16 -9.20 5.57
N LYS A 120 -6.95 -10.21 5.21
CA LYS A 120 -7.30 -10.48 3.81
C LYS A 120 -8.16 -9.38 3.22
N ARG A 121 -9.05 -8.77 4.00
CA ARG A 121 -9.84 -7.62 3.55
C ARG A 121 -8.91 -6.41 3.32
N LYS A 122 -7.91 -6.21 4.19
CA LYS A 122 -6.86 -5.18 4.04
C LYS A 122 -6.10 -5.33 2.73
N GLY A 123 -5.55 -6.52 2.49
CA GLY A 123 -4.82 -6.78 1.25
C GLY A 123 -5.69 -6.71 -0.01
N LEU A 124 -7.00 -7.00 0.09
CA LEU A 124 -7.90 -6.86 -1.07
C LEU A 124 -8.11 -5.39 -1.46
N VAL A 125 -8.31 -4.48 -0.51
CA VAL A 125 -8.44 -3.04 -0.79
C VAL A 125 -7.16 -2.52 -1.46
N ILE A 126 -6.01 -2.85 -0.88
CA ILE A 126 -4.69 -2.48 -1.43
C ILE A 126 -4.51 -3.01 -2.86
N LEU A 127 -4.88 -4.27 -3.10
CA LEU A 127 -4.81 -4.88 -4.43
C LEU A 127 -5.74 -4.18 -5.43
N LEU A 128 -6.93 -3.75 -5.01
CA LEU A 128 -7.87 -3.04 -5.88
C LEU A 128 -7.35 -1.64 -6.24
N ALA A 129 -6.85 -0.87 -5.27
CA ALA A 129 -6.24 0.44 -5.52
C ALA A 129 -5.12 0.37 -6.58
N ALA A 130 -4.27 -0.66 -6.47
CA ALA A 130 -3.19 -0.89 -7.41
C ALA A 130 -3.64 -1.32 -8.82
N LEU A 131 -4.66 -2.16 -8.93
CA LEU A 131 -5.22 -2.56 -10.22
C LEU A 131 -5.84 -1.39 -10.97
N VAL A 132 -6.35 -0.40 -10.24
CA VAL A 132 -6.94 0.82 -10.80
C VAL A 132 -5.85 1.70 -11.43
N ILE A 133 -4.72 1.92 -10.75
CA ILE A 133 -3.54 2.63 -11.31
C ILE A 133 -3.03 1.96 -12.61
N GLY A 134 -2.89 0.62 -12.60
CA GLY A 134 -2.49 -0.12 -13.80
C GLY A 134 -3.53 -0.10 -14.94
N GLY A 135 -4.82 0.08 -14.60
CA GLY A 135 -5.94 0.16 -15.56
C GLY A 135 -6.08 1.52 -16.24
N ALA A 136 -5.87 2.63 -15.50
CA ALA A 136 -5.81 3.98 -16.06
C ALA A 136 -4.73 4.09 -17.13
N ALA A 137 -3.55 3.51 -16.86
CA ALA A 137 -2.44 3.51 -17.79
C ALA A 137 -2.78 2.88 -19.14
N GLY A 138 -3.63 1.83 -19.18
CA GLY A 138 -4.03 1.16 -20.41
C GLY A 138 -5.19 1.83 -21.17
N TYR A 139 -6.07 2.59 -20.50
CA TYR A 139 -7.27 3.18 -21.10
C TYR A 139 -7.07 4.62 -21.60
N LEU A 140 -6.22 5.41 -20.94
CA LEU A 140 -5.89 6.79 -21.36
C LEU A 140 -5.31 6.84 -22.79
N LEU A 141 -4.54 5.82 -23.18
CA LEU A 141 -3.78 5.75 -24.43
C LEU A 141 -4.63 5.63 -25.70
N GLY A 142 -5.90 5.20 -25.58
CA GLY A 142 -6.74 4.91 -26.73
C GLY A 142 -7.68 6.03 -27.19
N SER A 143 -7.90 7.08 -26.37
CA SER A 143 -9.05 7.97 -26.61
C SER A 143 -8.93 9.45 -26.22
N LEU A 144 -7.82 9.90 -25.63
CA LEU A 144 -7.73 11.27 -25.11
C LEU A 144 -6.50 11.92 -25.72
N PHE A 145 -6.68 12.94 -26.56
CA PHE A 145 -5.76 14.06 -26.88
C PHE A 145 -6.41 14.88 -28.01
N ALA A 146 -7.54 15.53 -27.72
CA ALA A 146 -8.21 16.42 -28.68
C ALA A 146 -8.86 17.60 -27.96
N SER A 147 -8.06 18.47 -27.33
CA SER A 147 -8.54 19.78 -26.87
C SER A 147 -7.58 20.89 -27.28
N SER A 148 -8.15 22.05 -27.63
CA SER A 148 -7.44 23.30 -27.92
C SER A 148 -8.01 24.36 -26.99
N GLY A 149 -7.60 24.35 -25.72
CA GLY A 149 -8.00 25.36 -24.73
C GLY A 149 -6.93 26.43 -24.54
N SER A 150 -7.16 27.30 -23.56
CA SER A 150 -6.21 28.33 -23.13
C SER A 150 -5.45 27.89 -21.87
N THR A 151 -4.27 28.48 -21.65
CA THR A 151 -3.48 28.27 -20.43
C THR A 151 -4.02 29.03 -19.21
N ASP A 152 -5.17 29.68 -19.31
CA ASP A 152 -5.75 30.44 -18.20
C ASP A 152 -6.26 29.48 -17.12
N ALA A 153 -6.12 29.88 -15.85
CA ALA A 153 -6.48 29.04 -14.71
C ALA A 153 -8.00 28.81 -14.62
N LYS A 154 -8.41 27.56 -14.35
CA LYS A 154 -9.81 27.17 -14.17
C LYS A 154 -9.93 26.19 -13.01
N THR A 155 -10.84 26.48 -12.09
CA THR A 155 -11.16 25.60 -10.96
C THR A 155 -12.25 24.61 -11.34
N PHE A 156 -11.98 23.33 -11.14
CA PHE A 156 -12.91 22.22 -11.32
C PHE A 156 -13.35 21.71 -9.94
N SER A 157 -14.59 21.25 -9.82
CA SER A 157 -15.09 20.62 -8.60
C SER A 157 -16.03 19.47 -8.94
N SER A 158 -15.71 18.28 -8.43
CA SER A 158 -16.49 17.06 -8.65
C SER A 158 -16.29 16.11 -7.47
N ASN A 159 -17.35 15.43 -7.04
CA ASN A 159 -17.32 14.41 -5.97
C ASN A 159 -16.62 14.81 -4.65
N GLY A 160 -16.73 16.08 -4.25
CA GLY A 160 -16.12 16.58 -3.01
C GLY A 160 -14.64 16.95 -3.13
N MET A 161 -14.04 16.77 -4.31
CA MET A 161 -12.71 17.30 -4.65
C MET A 161 -12.85 18.61 -5.43
N THR A 162 -11.92 19.53 -5.21
CA THR A 162 -11.72 20.75 -6.02
C THR A 162 -10.26 20.80 -6.43
N ILE A 163 -9.96 21.25 -7.65
CA ILE A 163 -8.60 21.42 -8.17
C ILE A 163 -8.58 22.58 -9.16
N THR A 164 -7.50 23.35 -9.19
CA THR A 164 -7.29 24.41 -10.19
C THR A 164 -6.29 23.93 -11.24
N LEU A 165 -6.77 23.82 -12.48
CA LEU A 165 -6.01 23.43 -13.67
C LEU A 165 -6.05 24.60 -14.68
N THR A 166 -5.95 24.31 -15.97
CA THR A 166 -6.15 25.29 -17.05
C THR A 166 -7.49 25.07 -17.77
N GLU A 167 -7.90 26.03 -18.61
CA GLU A 167 -9.08 25.88 -19.48
C GLU A 167 -8.91 24.81 -20.57
N GLU A 168 -7.69 24.33 -20.82
CA GLU A 168 -7.41 23.18 -21.69
C GLU A 168 -7.99 21.86 -21.18
N PHE A 169 -8.21 21.76 -19.87
CA PHE A 169 -8.78 20.56 -19.27
C PHE A 169 -10.30 20.50 -19.46
N THR A 170 -10.77 19.30 -19.75
CA THR A 170 -12.18 18.93 -19.78
C THR A 170 -12.47 17.86 -18.75
N GLU A 171 -13.69 17.88 -18.19
CA GLU A 171 -14.14 16.77 -17.35
C GLU A 171 -14.49 15.56 -18.23
N THR A 172 -14.00 14.41 -17.82
CA THR A 172 -14.24 13.11 -18.47
C THR A 172 -14.62 12.09 -17.40
N SER A 173 -14.82 10.83 -17.81
CA SER A 173 -15.15 9.76 -16.88
C SER A 173 -14.46 8.47 -17.28
N MET A 174 -13.89 7.79 -16.28
CA MET A 174 -13.32 6.46 -16.42
C MET A 174 -13.95 5.54 -15.37
N GLU A 175 -14.39 4.36 -15.80
CA GLU A 175 -14.97 3.38 -14.87
C GLU A 175 -13.95 3.02 -13.78
N GLY A 176 -14.40 3.04 -12.51
CA GLY A 176 -13.55 2.75 -11.37
C GLY A 176 -12.88 3.97 -10.73
N PHE A 177 -12.99 5.16 -11.33
CA PHE A 177 -12.41 6.40 -10.80
C PHE A 177 -13.47 7.39 -10.31
N THR A 178 -13.08 8.24 -9.37
CA THR A 178 -13.97 9.22 -8.72
C THR A 178 -14.02 10.53 -9.48
N VAL A 179 -12.89 10.99 -10.01
CA VAL A 179 -12.79 12.23 -10.80
C VAL A 179 -11.80 12.01 -11.94
N CYS A 180 -12.12 12.52 -13.14
CA CYS A 180 -11.19 12.51 -14.27
C CYS A 180 -11.26 13.84 -15.02
N TYR A 181 -10.09 14.40 -15.31
CA TYR A 181 -9.90 15.54 -16.20
C TYR A 181 -8.81 15.22 -17.22
N ASP A 182 -8.95 15.70 -18.44
CA ASP A 182 -7.96 15.49 -19.50
C ASP A 182 -7.76 16.74 -20.36
N SER A 183 -6.57 16.88 -20.93
CA SER A 183 -6.20 17.85 -21.94
C SER A 183 -5.42 17.17 -23.07
N ALA A 184 -4.93 17.94 -24.03
CA ALA A 184 -4.08 17.41 -25.11
C ALA A 184 -2.74 16.83 -24.64
N ASN A 185 -2.26 17.18 -23.44
CA ASN A 185 -0.90 16.82 -23.00
C ASN A 185 -0.85 16.30 -21.56
N ALA A 186 -1.95 16.37 -20.81
CA ALA A 186 -1.98 15.85 -19.46
C ALA A 186 -3.36 15.30 -19.08
N ALA A 187 -3.38 14.40 -18.11
CA ALA A 187 -4.59 13.92 -17.47
C ALA A 187 -4.45 14.00 -15.95
N VAL A 188 -5.58 14.22 -15.28
CA VAL A 188 -5.72 14.17 -13.83
C VAL A 188 -6.80 13.16 -13.49
N ILE A 189 -6.44 12.13 -12.73
CA ILE A 189 -7.35 11.07 -12.33
C ILE A 189 -7.31 10.97 -10.81
N ALA A 190 -8.47 10.97 -10.18
CA ALA A 190 -8.56 10.79 -8.73
C ALA A 190 -9.42 9.59 -8.34
N LEU A 191 -8.95 8.89 -7.31
CA LEU A 191 -9.67 7.80 -6.65
C LEU A 191 -9.88 8.15 -5.17
N LYS A 192 -11.13 8.14 -4.72
CA LYS A 192 -11.51 8.21 -3.31
C LYS A 192 -11.67 6.80 -2.73
N GLU A 193 -10.99 6.52 -1.64
CA GLU A 193 -11.13 5.28 -0.88
C GLU A 193 -11.62 5.57 0.55
N ASP A 194 -12.92 5.41 0.78
CA ASP A 194 -13.52 5.68 2.09
C ASP A 194 -12.92 4.78 3.19
N PHE A 195 -12.69 5.34 4.38
CA PHE A 195 -12.23 4.59 5.56
C PHE A 195 -13.21 3.47 5.96
N THR A 196 -14.46 3.57 5.51
CA THR A 196 -15.50 2.55 5.73
C THR A 196 -15.33 1.30 4.86
N LEU A 197 -14.46 1.33 3.84
CA LEU A 197 -14.13 0.15 3.04
C LEU A 197 -13.67 -1.00 3.94
N MET A 198 -13.05 -0.67 5.09
CA MET A 198 -12.56 -1.64 6.05
C MET A 198 -12.18 -1.07 7.43
N ASP A 199 -12.44 -1.84 8.48
CA ASP A 199 -12.03 -1.54 9.85
C ASP A 199 -10.52 -1.30 10.00
N GLY A 200 -10.17 -0.12 10.52
CA GLY A 200 -8.80 0.33 10.74
C GLY A 200 -8.06 0.72 9.46
N PHE A 201 -8.78 0.91 8.34
CA PHE A 201 -8.19 1.50 7.14
C PHE A 201 -7.80 2.96 7.39
N GLY A 202 -8.70 3.74 8.00
CA GLY A 202 -8.40 5.11 8.42
C GLY A 202 -7.31 5.27 9.48
N ASP A 203 -6.83 4.17 10.09
CA ASP A 203 -5.73 4.21 11.06
C ASP A 203 -4.35 4.29 10.38
N LEU A 204 -4.25 3.94 9.09
CA LEU A 204 -2.99 3.99 8.34
C LEU A 204 -2.47 5.42 8.24
N THR A 205 -1.16 5.63 8.30
CA THR A 205 -0.58 6.94 7.94
C THR A 205 -0.57 7.12 6.42
N ILE A 206 -0.35 8.35 5.94
CA ILE A 206 -0.21 8.61 4.50
C ILE A 206 0.95 7.81 3.91
N GLU A 207 2.07 7.73 4.63
CA GLU A 207 3.26 6.98 4.23
C GLU A 207 2.97 5.48 4.16
N GLU A 208 2.30 4.94 5.19
CA GLU A 208 1.90 3.53 5.17
C GLU A 208 0.97 3.26 4.00
N TYR A 209 -0.03 4.09 3.76
CA TYR A 209 -0.96 3.91 2.64
C TYR A 209 -0.27 4.04 1.27
N GLY A 210 0.53 5.08 1.04
CA GLY A 210 1.22 5.27 -0.25
C GLY A 210 2.21 4.16 -0.57
N SER A 211 3.00 3.67 0.39
CA SER A 211 3.87 2.51 0.15
C SER A 211 3.09 1.24 -0.20
N LEU A 212 1.87 1.07 0.32
CA LEU A 212 1.00 -0.06 -0.04
C LEU A 212 0.51 0.03 -1.48
N VAL A 213 0.12 1.23 -1.90
CA VAL A 213 -0.29 1.52 -3.27
C VAL A 213 0.85 1.22 -4.24
N MET A 214 2.06 1.73 -3.98
CA MET A 214 3.26 1.44 -4.79
C MET A 214 3.52 -0.07 -4.94
N GLN A 215 3.50 -0.80 -3.81
CA GLN A 215 3.71 -2.26 -3.81
C GLN A 215 2.67 -2.99 -4.64
N GLY A 216 1.39 -2.61 -4.49
CA GLY A 216 0.33 -3.22 -5.25
C GLY A 216 0.48 -2.98 -6.75
N SER A 217 0.94 -1.78 -7.15
CA SER A 217 1.18 -1.42 -8.55
C SER A 217 2.43 -2.07 -9.15
N GLY A 218 3.10 -2.97 -8.41
CA GLY A 218 4.30 -3.67 -8.86
C GLY A 218 5.57 -2.83 -8.81
N LEU A 219 5.52 -1.65 -8.20
CA LEU A 219 6.68 -0.81 -7.94
C LEU A 219 7.43 -1.34 -6.70
N GLU A 220 8.74 -1.16 -6.69
CA GLU A 220 9.52 -1.37 -5.48
C GLU A 220 9.06 -0.34 -4.44
N ALA A 221 8.57 -0.83 -3.31
CA ALA A 221 8.05 0.06 -2.29
C ALA A 221 9.20 0.84 -1.64
N SER A 222 9.16 2.16 -1.78
CA SER A 222 10.08 3.11 -1.17
C SER A 222 9.33 4.06 -0.23
N ASP A 223 10.10 4.92 0.43
CA ASP A 223 9.53 6.11 1.07
C ASP A 223 8.92 7.00 -0.03
N LEU A 224 7.82 7.68 0.31
CA LEU A 224 7.21 8.69 -0.57
C LEU A 224 8.11 9.91 -0.63
N ASP A 225 8.20 10.51 -1.82
CA ASP A 225 8.83 11.81 -2.00
C ASP A 225 7.95 12.90 -1.37
N THR A 226 8.56 14.06 -1.11
CA THR A 226 7.93 15.20 -0.47
C THR A 226 7.91 16.40 -1.39
N ASP A 227 6.74 17.02 -1.51
CA ASP A 227 6.56 18.33 -2.11
C ASP A 227 5.83 19.23 -1.10
N GLY A 228 6.56 20.13 -0.44
CA GLY A 228 6.07 20.84 0.74
C GLY A 228 5.54 19.87 1.81
N ASP A 229 4.26 20.02 2.16
CA ASP A 229 3.55 19.14 3.09
C ASP A 229 2.92 17.90 2.43
N LEU A 230 2.92 17.84 1.09
CA LEU A 230 2.35 16.75 0.32
C LEU A 230 3.31 15.57 0.22
N ARG A 231 2.74 14.40 -0.11
CA ARG A 231 3.48 13.16 -0.34
C ARG A 231 3.11 12.59 -1.69
N TYR A 232 4.12 12.19 -2.45
CA TYR A 232 3.91 11.64 -3.78
C TYR A 232 4.91 10.54 -4.11
N PHE A 233 4.66 9.83 -5.20
CA PHE A 233 5.64 9.00 -5.87
C PHE A 233 5.45 9.14 -7.38
N ALA A 234 6.50 8.89 -8.15
CA ALA A 234 6.45 9.00 -9.59
C ALA A 234 7.11 7.80 -10.27
N TYR A 235 6.62 7.42 -11.44
CA TYR A 235 7.22 6.40 -12.28
C TYR A 235 6.90 6.62 -13.76
N THR A 236 7.77 6.12 -14.63
CA THR A 236 7.51 6.07 -16.07
C THR A 236 6.91 4.71 -16.42
N TYR A 237 5.89 4.70 -17.27
CA TYR A 237 5.35 3.50 -17.90
C TYR A 237 5.49 3.59 -19.40
N GLU A 238 6.05 2.55 -20.01
CA GLU A 238 6.14 2.37 -21.47
C GLU A 238 4.85 1.72 -21.96
N ASP A 239 4.13 2.36 -22.88
CA ASP A 239 2.99 1.74 -23.56
C ASP A 239 3.49 0.63 -24.48
N PRO A 240 3.18 -0.65 -24.19
CA PRO A 240 3.65 -1.77 -25.01
C PRO A 240 3.03 -1.80 -26.42
N SER A 241 2.00 -0.99 -26.69
CA SER A 241 1.29 -0.93 -27.98
C SER A 241 1.75 0.20 -28.90
N ALA A 242 2.07 1.39 -28.35
CA ALA A 242 2.56 2.54 -29.11
C ALA A 242 4.07 2.78 -29.01
N GLY A 243 4.73 2.30 -27.95
CA GLY A 243 6.15 2.58 -27.66
C GLY A 243 6.41 3.98 -27.10
N ASP A 244 5.35 4.72 -26.74
CA ASP A 244 5.44 6.01 -26.06
C ASP A 244 5.56 5.82 -24.55
N ASN A 245 6.39 6.66 -23.92
CA ASN A 245 6.57 6.68 -22.48
C ASN A 245 5.74 7.78 -21.83
N TYR A 246 5.12 7.47 -20.70
CA TYR A 246 4.34 8.41 -19.91
C TYR A 246 4.87 8.48 -18.50
N LEU A 247 5.00 9.70 -17.99
CA LEU A 247 5.30 9.97 -16.59
C LEU A 247 3.99 10.03 -15.81
N TYR A 248 3.95 9.27 -14.72
CA TYR A 248 2.90 9.29 -13.72
C TYR A 248 3.45 9.91 -12.45
N VAL A 249 2.73 10.89 -11.90
CA VAL A 249 3.03 11.52 -10.61
C VAL A 249 1.78 11.40 -9.74
N ILE A 250 1.87 10.62 -8.67
CA ILE A 250 0.72 10.27 -7.83
C ILE A 250 0.89 10.91 -6.47
N TYR A 251 0.00 11.85 -6.16
CA TYR A 251 -0.11 12.45 -4.85
C TYR A 251 -1.09 11.68 -3.96
N VAL A 252 -0.72 11.55 -2.69
CA VAL A 252 -1.48 10.79 -1.70
C VAL A 252 -1.98 11.74 -0.62
N TYR A 253 -3.30 11.80 -0.45
CA TYR A 253 -3.95 12.63 0.55
C TYR A 253 -4.76 11.79 1.52
N LYS A 254 -4.89 12.28 2.76
CA LYS A 254 -5.74 11.69 3.78
C LYS A 254 -6.69 12.75 4.32
N THR A 255 -7.99 12.53 4.14
CA THR A 255 -9.05 13.40 4.68
C THR A 255 -9.59 12.81 5.99
N SER A 256 -10.65 13.42 6.53
CA SER A 256 -11.31 12.90 7.74
C SER A 256 -12.05 11.57 7.54
N ASP A 257 -12.35 11.22 6.30
CA ASP A 257 -13.24 10.12 5.92
C ASP A 257 -12.65 9.15 4.90
N ALA A 258 -11.56 9.50 4.21
CA ALA A 258 -11.01 8.71 3.11
C ALA A 258 -9.52 8.95 2.87
N PHE A 259 -8.91 8.03 2.11
CA PHE A 259 -7.70 8.33 1.36
C PHE A 259 -8.08 8.78 -0.06
N TRP A 260 -7.26 9.67 -0.61
CA TRP A 260 -7.36 10.06 -2.00
C TRP A 260 -6.02 9.85 -2.70
N LEU A 261 -6.08 9.23 -3.87
CA LEU A 261 -4.98 9.19 -4.82
C LEU A 261 -5.32 10.15 -5.94
N VAL A 262 -4.46 11.13 -6.21
CA VAL A 262 -4.58 12.04 -7.35
C VAL A 262 -3.38 11.82 -8.25
N GLU A 263 -3.63 11.18 -9.37
CA GLU A 263 -2.67 10.78 -10.38
C GLU A 263 -2.65 11.80 -11.51
N PHE A 264 -1.47 12.33 -11.77
CA PHE A 264 -1.19 13.21 -12.90
C PHE A 264 -0.38 12.44 -13.94
N VAL A 265 -0.81 12.52 -15.19
CA VAL A 265 -0.18 11.79 -16.30
C VAL A 265 0.21 12.78 -17.37
N THR A 266 1.42 12.65 -17.90
CA THR A 266 1.94 13.43 -19.04
C THR A 266 2.87 12.56 -19.88
N PRO A 267 3.02 12.79 -21.19
CA PRO A 267 4.10 12.19 -21.96
C PRO A 267 5.46 12.47 -21.28
N GLU A 268 6.33 11.46 -21.20
CA GLU A 268 7.64 11.58 -20.54
C GLU A 268 8.49 12.68 -21.18
N VAL A 269 8.36 12.87 -22.50
CA VAL A 269 9.05 13.93 -23.26
C VAL A 269 8.64 15.35 -22.85
N MET A 270 7.53 15.52 -22.14
CA MET A 270 7.05 16.80 -21.61
C MET A 270 7.28 16.96 -20.11
N ALA A 271 7.95 16.01 -19.44
CA ALA A 271 8.13 16.02 -17.99
C ALA A 271 8.75 17.32 -17.46
N ASP A 272 9.78 17.85 -18.13
CA ASP A 272 10.47 19.09 -17.71
C ASP A 272 9.52 20.31 -17.66
N GLU A 273 8.50 20.33 -18.51
CA GLU A 273 7.49 21.39 -18.57
C GLU A 273 6.34 21.13 -17.58
N TYR A 274 5.87 19.88 -17.51
CA TYR A 274 4.65 19.55 -16.78
C TYR A 274 4.87 19.24 -15.30
N VAL A 275 6.04 18.78 -14.87
CA VAL A 275 6.28 18.50 -13.44
C VAL A 275 6.07 19.74 -12.56
N PRO A 276 6.60 20.93 -12.89
CA PRO A 276 6.30 22.14 -12.12
C PRO A 276 4.81 22.49 -12.08
N LEU A 277 4.09 22.31 -13.19
CA LEU A 277 2.65 22.55 -13.26
C LEU A 277 1.86 21.54 -12.43
N ILE A 278 2.26 20.27 -12.46
CA ILE A 278 1.66 19.20 -11.66
C ILE A 278 1.80 19.49 -10.17
N MET A 279 2.96 19.99 -9.72
CA MET A 279 3.17 20.41 -8.34
C MET A 279 2.20 21.54 -7.95
N GLU A 280 2.09 22.58 -8.78
CA GLU A 280 1.12 23.67 -8.56
C GLU A 280 -0.34 23.18 -8.53
N TRP A 281 -0.71 22.29 -9.45
CA TRP A 281 -2.04 21.70 -9.48
C TRP A 281 -2.33 20.84 -8.26
N ALA A 282 -1.36 20.03 -7.81
CA ALA A 282 -1.47 19.18 -6.63
C ALA A 282 -1.61 20.00 -5.34
N GLU A 283 -0.92 21.14 -5.23
CA GLU A 283 -1.08 22.10 -4.13
C GLU A 283 -2.48 22.74 -4.12
N SER A 284 -3.10 22.91 -5.28
CA SER A 284 -4.44 23.49 -5.40
C SER A 284 -5.60 22.55 -5.03
N VAL A 285 -5.30 21.28 -4.71
CA VAL A 285 -6.31 20.27 -4.39
C VAL A 285 -6.92 20.54 -3.02
N GLU A 286 -8.24 20.65 -2.98
CA GLU A 286 -9.02 20.79 -1.76
C GLU A 286 -10.12 19.72 -1.68
N PHE A 287 -10.40 19.23 -0.46
CA PHE A 287 -11.46 18.27 -0.18
C PHE A 287 -12.53 18.89 0.72
N LYS A 288 -13.81 18.59 0.43
CA LYS A 288 -14.99 19.11 1.14
C LYS A 288 -15.80 18.00 1.80
#